data_AF-A0A352DPK2-F1
#
_entry.id   AF-A0A352DPK2-F1
#
_cell.length_a   1.000
_cell.length_b   1.000
_cell.length_c   1.000
_cell.angle_alpha   90.00
_cell.angle_beta   90.00
_cell.angle_gamma   90.00
#
_symmetry.space_group_name_H-M   'P 1'
#
loop_
_entity.id
_entity.type
_entity.pdbx_description
1 polymer ?
#
loop_
_entity_poly.entity_id
_entity_poly.type
_entity_poly.pdbx_seq_one_letter_code
_entity_poly.pdbx_strand_id
1 'polypeptide(L)'
;TMMPKLHSTNFEGMELIRPMYLIREDDIKRWRDYNGLHFIQCACKFTDTCTTCEPDSRSVSKRLEVKNLIAQMKKVNPQVEKNIFRSVENVNLSTVIAFKDKNGVHNFLDSYDAEET
;
A
#
# COMPACT_ATOMS: atom_id res chain seq x y z
N THR A 1 6.74 4.33 1.38
CA THR A 1 5.37 4.05 1.86
C THR A 1 4.61 5.36 1.90
N MET A 2 3.32 5.37 1.54
CA MET A 2 2.60 6.64 1.51
C MET A 2 2.08 6.99 2.92
N MET A 3 2.43 8.17 3.42
CA MET A 3 2.04 8.67 4.75
C MET A 3 0.52 8.85 4.88
N PRO A 4 -0.09 8.62 6.06
CA PRO A 4 -1.53 8.79 6.27
C PRO A 4 -2.02 10.24 6.10
N LYS A 5 -1.10 11.21 6.22
CA LYS A 5 -1.33 12.64 5.99
C LYS A 5 -0.12 13.25 5.28
N LEU A 6 -0.33 14.10 4.28
CA LEU A 6 0.72 14.86 3.60
C LEU A 6 0.21 16.18 3.02
N HIS A 7 1.09 17.18 2.92
CA HIS A 7 0.82 18.40 2.17
C HIS A 7 0.86 18.14 0.66
N SER A 8 -0.02 18.81 -0.09
CA SER A 8 0.00 18.80 -1.56
C SER A 8 1.25 19.48 -2.09
N THR A 9 1.92 18.88 -3.07
CA THR A 9 3.06 19.48 -3.76
C THR A 9 2.64 20.51 -4.80
N ASN A 10 1.37 20.48 -5.22
CA ASN A 10 0.87 21.25 -6.37
C ASN A 10 -0.08 22.37 -5.97
N PHE A 11 -0.63 22.34 -4.76
CA PHE A 11 -1.64 23.29 -4.28
C PHE A 11 -1.32 23.73 -2.86
N GLU A 12 -0.96 25.00 -2.70
CA GLU A 12 -0.65 25.60 -1.41
C GLU A 12 -1.85 25.53 -0.46
N GLY A 13 -1.60 25.23 0.82
CA GLY A 13 -2.64 25.11 1.85
C GLY A 13 -3.48 23.82 1.79
N MET A 14 -3.30 22.96 0.78
CA MET A 14 -4.05 21.70 0.66
C MET A 14 -3.34 20.53 1.36
N GLU A 15 -4.11 19.73 2.10
CA GLU A 15 -3.65 18.50 2.75
C GLU A 15 -4.40 17.28 2.21
N LEU A 16 -3.67 16.21 1.92
CA LEU A 16 -4.25 14.90 1.64
C LEU A 16 -4.26 14.09 2.93
N ILE A 17 -5.46 13.66 3.35
CA ILE A 17 -5.64 12.72 4.45
C ILE A 17 -6.12 11.36 3.91
N ARG A 18 -5.77 10.28 4.60
CA ARG A 18 -6.29 8.93 4.35
C ARG A 18 -7.14 8.45 5.52
N PRO A 19 -8.45 8.80 5.57
CA PRO A 19 -9.31 8.48 6.72
C PRO A 19 -9.46 6.98 6.97
N MET A 20 -9.39 6.17 5.91
CA MET A 20 -9.57 4.72 5.97
C MET A 20 -8.24 3.95 6.09
N TYR A 21 -7.14 4.60 6.48
CA TYR A 21 -5.79 4.01 6.49
C TYR A 21 -5.67 2.71 7.32
N LEU A 22 -6.44 2.60 8.40
CA LEU A 22 -6.45 1.45 9.32
C LEU A 22 -7.60 0.46 9.07
N ILE A 23 -8.44 0.69 8.07
CA ILE A 23 -9.63 -0.13 7.80
C ILE A 23 -9.31 -1.18 6.74
N ARG A 24 -9.70 -2.43 6.97
CA ARG A 24 -9.52 -3.49 5.96
C ARG A 24 -10.52 -3.32 4.82
N GLU A 25 -10.10 -3.70 3.62
CA GLU A 25 -10.98 -3.67 2.45
C GLU A 25 -12.24 -4.52 2.63
N ASP A 26 -12.13 -5.67 3.30
CA ASP A 26 -13.27 -6.53 3.57
C ASP A 26 -14.31 -5.85 4.46
N ASP A 27 -13.88 -5.02 5.40
CA ASP A 27 -14.77 -4.24 6.27
C ASP A 27 -15.48 -3.13 5.48
N ILE A 28 -14.78 -2.49 4.54
CA ILE A 28 -15.39 -1.49 3.63
C ILE A 28 -16.45 -2.15 2.75
N LYS A 29 -16.18 -3.35 2.20
CA LYS A 29 -17.16 -4.11 1.40
C LYS A 29 -18.37 -4.50 2.23
N ARG A 30 -18.16 -5.02 3.45
CA ARG A 30 -19.25 -5.37 4.38
C ARG A 30 -20.10 -4.15 4.72
N TRP A 31 -19.48 -3.02 5.03
CA TRP A 31 -20.20 -1.78 5.31
C TRP A 31 -21.02 -1.31 4.09
N ARG A 32 -20.44 -1.36 2.89
CA ARG A 32 -21.15 -1.07 1.64
C ARG A 32 -22.40 -1.95 1.49
N ASP A 33 -22.22 -3.26 1.60
CA ASP A 33 -23.29 -4.24 1.38
C ASP A 33 -24.40 -4.13 2.43
N TYR A 34 -24.02 -3.92 3.69
CA TYR A 34 -24.95 -3.68 4.80
C TYR A 34 -25.84 -2.45 4.55
N ASN A 35 -25.30 -1.40 3.94
CA ASN A 35 -26.03 -0.17 3.62
C ASN A 35 -26.69 -0.19 2.24
N GLY A 36 -26.65 -1.31 1.50
CA GLY A 36 -27.23 -1.40 0.15
C GLY A 36 -26.59 -0.44 -0.86
N LEU A 37 -25.31 -0.09 -0.67
CA LEU A 37 -24.62 0.88 -1.51
C LEU A 37 -24.09 0.21 -2.78
N HIS A 38 -24.37 0.82 -3.93
CA HIS A 38 -23.84 0.40 -5.22
C HIS A 38 -22.89 1.46 -5.76
N PHE A 39 -21.60 1.12 -5.84
CA PHE A 39 -20.59 1.99 -6.42
C PHE A 39 -20.39 1.66 -7.90
N ILE A 40 -20.26 2.70 -8.72
CA ILE A 40 -19.80 2.55 -10.10
C ILE A 40 -18.40 1.93 -10.11
N GLN A 41 -18.14 1.03 -11.05
CA GLN A 41 -16.77 0.66 -11.35
C GLN A 41 -16.07 1.87 -11.97
N CYS A 42 -14.77 2.02 -11.72
CA CYS A 42 -14.00 3.18 -12.19
C CYS A 42 -14.29 3.47 -13.67
N ALA A 43 -14.46 4.73 -14.06
CA ALA A 43 -14.66 5.13 -15.45
C ALA A 43 -13.38 5.06 -16.30
N CYS A 44 -12.37 4.29 -15.87
CA CYS A 44 -11.12 4.18 -16.61
C CYS A 44 -11.25 3.07 -17.67
N LYS A 45 -10.67 3.32 -18.85
CA LYS A 45 -10.65 2.38 -19.98
C LYS A 45 -10.05 1.00 -19.64
N PHE A 46 -9.34 0.90 -18.51
CA PHE A 46 -8.73 -0.32 -17.99
C PHE A 46 -9.73 -1.23 -17.25
N THR A 47 -10.82 -0.67 -16.71
CA THR A 47 -11.86 -1.45 -16.02
C THR A 47 -12.99 -1.90 -16.95
N ASP A 48 -13.18 -1.24 -18.10
CA ASP A 48 -14.20 -1.62 -19.10
C ASP A 48 -13.95 -3.03 -19.70
N THR A 49 -12.69 -3.45 -19.83
CA THR A 49 -12.29 -4.77 -20.34
C THR A 49 -12.13 -5.84 -19.26
N CYS A 50 -12.37 -5.53 -17.98
CA CYS A 50 -12.23 -6.52 -16.90
C CYS A 50 -13.51 -7.32 -16.62
N THR A 51 -14.67 -6.89 -17.13
CA THR A 51 -15.98 -7.49 -16.83
C THR A 51 -16.56 -8.37 -17.93
N THR A 52 -16.04 -8.33 -19.15
CA THR A 52 -16.62 -9.03 -20.32
C THR A 52 -15.74 -10.11 -20.95
N CYS A 53 -14.57 -10.41 -20.39
CA CYS A 53 -13.64 -11.36 -20.99
C CYS A 53 -13.43 -12.57 -20.05
N GLU A 54 -13.39 -13.75 -20.65
CA GLU A 54 -13.15 -15.08 -20.06
C GLU A 54 -12.11 -15.11 -18.92
N PRO A 55 -12.13 -16.14 -18.05
CA PRO A 55 -11.18 -16.27 -16.93
C PRO A 55 -9.70 -16.09 -17.29
N ASP A 56 -9.32 -16.29 -18.57
CA ASP A 56 -7.94 -16.15 -19.08
C ASP A 56 -7.58 -14.78 -19.67
N SER A 57 -8.51 -13.83 -19.76
CA SER A 57 -8.30 -12.52 -20.42
C SER A 57 -8.50 -11.32 -19.49
N ARG A 58 -8.32 -11.51 -18.18
CA ARG A 58 -8.17 -10.38 -17.24
C ARG A 58 -6.77 -9.79 -17.39
N SER A 59 -6.66 -8.50 -17.66
CA SER A 59 -5.38 -7.79 -17.51
C SER A 59 -4.97 -7.82 -16.02
N VAL A 60 -4.12 -8.78 -15.66
CA VAL A 60 -3.68 -8.97 -14.27
C VAL A 60 -2.73 -7.83 -13.91
N SER A 61 -3.26 -6.76 -13.30
CA SER A 61 -2.39 -5.72 -12.75
C SER A 61 -1.49 -6.29 -11.66
N LYS A 62 -0.26 -5.79 -11.54
CA LYS A 62 0.64 -6.17 -10.44
C LYS A 62 0.01 -5.93 -9.06
N ARG A 63 -0.89 -4.94 -8.94
CA ARG A 63 -1.68 -4.72 -7.72
C ARG A 63 -2.62 -5.89 -7.41
N LEU A 64 -3.28 -6.46 -8.42
CA LEU A 64 -4.17 -7.62 -8.25
C LEU A 64 -3.36 -8.88 -7.90
N GLU A 65 -2.23 -9.08 -8.58
CA GLU A 65 -1.30 -10.19 -8.31
C GLU A 65 -0.84 -10.18 -6.85
N VAL A 66 -0.35 -9.03 -6.35
CA VAL A 66 0.09 -8.88 -4.96
C VAL A 66 -1.05 -9.08 -3.96
N LYS A 67 -2.26 -8.58 -4.26
CA LYS A 67 -3.44 -8.85 -3.42
C LYS A 67 -3.74 -10.34 -3.30
N ASN A 68 -3.71 -11.05 -4.43
CA ASN A 68 -3.94 -12.50 -4.44
C ASN A 68 -2.86 -13.23 -3.65
N LEU A 69 -1.59 -12.83 -3.79
CA LEU A 69 -0.49 -13.39 -3.02
C LEU A 69 -0.70 -13.21 -1.51
N ILE A 70 -1.01 -11.99 -1.06
CA ILE A 70 -1.29 -11.72 0.36
C ILE A 70 -2.48 -12.55 0.86
N ALA A 71 -3.53 -12.71 0.05
CA ALA A 71 -4.68 -13.55 0.39
C ALA A 71 -4.30 -15.04 0.54
N GLN A 72 -3.38 -15.56 -0.28
CA GLN A 72 -2.85 -16.92 -0.10
C GLN A 72 -2.03 -17.04 1.17
N MET A 73 -1.14 -16.08 1.47
CA MET A 73 -0.36 -16.07 2.70
C MET A 73 -1.25 -16.02 3.96
N LYS A 74 -2.38 -15.31 3.89
CA LYS A 74 -3.36 -15.17 4.99
C LYS A 74 -3.97 -16.50 5.42
N LYS A 75 -4.08 -17.48 4.50
CA LYS A 75 -4.59 -18.83 4.82
C LYS A 75 -3.71 -19.56 5.83
N VAL A 76 -2.40 -19.31 5.81
CA VAL A 76 -1.42 -19.93 6.71
C VAL A 76 -1.14 -19.02 7.91
N ASN A 77 -1.05 -17.71 7.69
CA ASN A 77 -0.84 -16.73 8.74
C ASN A 77 -1.93 -15.64 8.72
N PRO A 78 -2.97 -15.75 9.58
CA PRO A 78 -4.05 -14.77 9.65
C PRO A 78 -3.59 -13.33 9.97
N GLN A 79 -2.39 -13.16 10.55
CA GLN A 79 -1.84 -11.85 10.91
C GLN A 79 -0.98 -11.22 9.80
N VAL A 80 -0.76 -11.90 8.66
CA VAL A 80 0.17 -11.45 7.62
C VAL A 80 -0.10 -10.01 7.16
N GLU A 81 -1.37 -9.64 6.95
CA GLU A 81 -1.72 -8.30 6.49
C GLU A 81 -1.44 -7.23 7.56
N LYS A 82 -1.49 -7.58 8.85
CA LYS A 82 -1.15 -6.68 9.96
C LYS A 82 0.37 -6.55 10.07
N ASN A 83 1.10 -7.64 9.91
CA ASN A 83 2.55 -7.65 9.99
C ASN A 83 3.19 -6.88 8.83
N ILE A 84 2.70 -7.08 7.59
CA ILE A 84 3.13 -6.31 6.42
C ILE A 84 2.81 -4.83 6.61
N PHE A 85 1.63 -4.50 7.13
CA PHE A 85 1.26 -3.11 7.36
C PHE A 85 2.15 -2.44 8.43
N ARG A 86 2.46 -3.16 9.51
CA ARG A 86 3.30 -2.65 10.61
C ARG A 86 4.80 -2.66 10.33
N SER A 87 5.25 -3.36 9.29
CA SER A 87 6.69 -3.45 8.97
C SER A 87 7.33 -2.10 8.66
N VAL A 88 6.52 -1.05 8.50
CA VAL A 88 6.95 0.31 8.15
C VAL A 88 6.89 1.29 9.32
N GLU A 89 6.31 0.89 10.47
CA GLU A 89 6.04 1.79 11.61
C GLU A 89 7.20 1.86 12.62
N ASN A 90 8.13 0.90 12.64
CA ASN A 90 9.23 0.81 13.61
C ASN A 90 10.50 0.19 12.99
N VAL A 91 10.98 0.77 11.88
CA VAL A 91 12.17 0.25 11.18
C VAL A 91 13.44 0.73 11.90
N ASN A 92 14.31 -0.21 12.31
CA ASN A 92 15.64 0.12 12.81
C ASN A 92 16.56 0.54 11.66
N LEU A 93 16.83 1.85 11.52
CA LEU A 93 17.65 2.39 10.44
C LEU A 93 19.08 1.86 10.45
N SER A 94 19.64 1.48 11.60
CA SER A 94 20.99 0.90 11.71
C SER A 94 21.10 -0.48 11.02
N THR A 95 19.97 -1.11 10.70
CA THR A 95 19.92 -2.40 9.99
C THR A 95 19.48 -2.28 8.53
N VAL A 96 19.19 -1.06 8.07
CA VAL A 96 18.75 -0.79 6.71
C VAL A 96 19.97 -0.55 5.83
N ILE A 97 20.14 -1.36 4.78
CA ILE A 97 21.27 -1.28 3.84
C ILE A 97 21.33 0.11 3.16
N ALA A 98 20.18 0.64 2.75
CA ALA A 98 20.10 1.97 2.18
C ALA A 98 18.69 2.57 2.36
N PHE A 99 18.63 3.87 2.60
CA PHE A 99 17.39 4.62 2.66
C PHE A 99 17.51 5.96 1.94
N LYS A 100 16.36 6.59 1.62
CA LYS A 100 16.31 7.89 0.97
C LYS A 100 15.52 8.88 1.82
N ASP A 101 16.06 10.06 2.02
CA ASP A 101 15.40 11.18 2.69
C ASP A 101 15.46 12.46 1.83
N LYS A 102 15.26 13.63 2.47
CA LYS A 102 15.34 14.94 1.80
C LYS A 102 16.76 15.32 1.35
N ASN A 103 17.77 14.76 1.98
CA ASN A 103 19.18 15.07 1.75
C ASN A 103 19.82 14.16 0.70
N GLY A 104 19.20 13.02 0.40
CA GLY A 104 19.68 12.13 -0.66
C GLY A 104 19.44 10.66 -0.34
N VAL A 105 20.22 9.80 -1.01
CA VAL A 105 20.30 8.37 -0.72
C VAL A 105 21.47 8.16 0.23
N HIS A 106 21.23 7.43 1.32
CA HIS A 106 22.22 7.06 2.32
C HIS A 106 22.43 5.56 2.22
N ASN A 107 23.68 5.12 2.13
CA ASN A 107 24.08 3.72 2.21
C ASN A 107 24.73 3.47 3.58
N PHE A 108 24.57 2.27 4.13
CA PHE A 108 25.25 1.89 5.37
C PHE A 108 26.79 2.05 5.27
N LEU A 109 27.35 1.89 4.06
CA LEU A 109 28.78 2.09 3.79
C LEU A 109 29.25 3.54 3.99
N ASP A 110 28.35 4.53 3.91
CA ASP A 110 28.72 5.95 4.02
C ASP A 110 29.20 6.34 5.44
N SER A 111 28.86 5.52 6.44
CA SER A 111 29.20 5.73 7.86
C SER A 111 29.86 4.51 8.51
N TYR A 112 30.20 3.48 7.72
CA TYR A 112 30.64 2.18 8.23
C TYR A 112 31.88 2.23 9.14
N ASP A 113 32.89 3.03 8.78
CA ASP A 113 34.11 3.18 9.57
C ASP A 113 34.05 4.34 10.60
N ALA A 114 32.97 5.15 10.57
CA ALA A 114 32.86 6.37 11.38
C ALA A 114 32.23 6.13 12.76
N GLU A 115 31.58 4.98 12.98
CA GLU A 115 30.85 4.65 14.21
C GLU A 115 31.68 3.87 15.26
N GLU A 116 33.00 3.68 15.05
CA GLU A 116 33.91 2.98 15.99
C GLU A 116 34.48 3.87 17.13
N THR A 117 33.87 5.01 17.46
CA THR A 117 34.30 5.88 18.58
C THR A 117 33.17 6.21 19.55
#